data_AF-A0A1J5QV14-F1
#
_entry.id   AF-A0A1J5QV14-F1
#
_cell.length_a   1.000
_cell.length_b   1.000
_cell.length_c   1.000
_cell.angle_alpha   90.00
_cell.angle_beta   90.00
_cell.angle_gamma   90.00
#
_symmetry.space_group_name_H-M   'P 1'
#
loop_
_entity.id
_entity.type
_entity.pdbx_description
1 polymer ?
#
loop_
_entity_poly.entity_id
_entity_poly.type
_entity_poly.pdbx_seq_one_letter_code
_entity_poly.pdbx_strand_id
1 'polypeptide(L)'
;MSDPDPRLLQRCAQRRAELAARMAQAGGGVAVLATAPEVMRNRDADYPYRHDSYFYYLTGFTEPQSMLVLSVRADGASHATLLCRPRDAEREIWDGVRFGPDAARERFGFDAALPIEQADAALPGLLADAPSLWWPFALQPGFETRVQQWLAAVRAQARGGRRCPALPQWPVRLEWHRGPAAAPPCAHRAAPQGPACPG
;
A
#
# COMPACT_ATOMS: atom_id res chain seq x y z
N MET A 1 21.27 8.99 10.37
CA MET A 1 20.25 8.10 9.79
C MET A 1 20.97 7.14 8.87
N SER A 2 20.92 5.84 9.15
CA SER A 2 21.58 4.83 8.33
C SER A 2 20.78 4.59 7.05
N ASP A 3 21.46 4.28 5.96
CA ASP A 3 20.78 3.91 4.73
C ASP A 3 19.97 2.60 4.92
N PRO A 4 18.79 2.50 4.29
CA PRO A 4 17.98 1.29 4.34
C PRO A 4 18.73 0.09 3.74
N ASP A 5 18.54 -1.10 4.32
CA ASP A 5 19.12 -2.35 3.81
C ASP A 5 18.64 -2.63 2.37
N PRO A 6 19.54 -2.70 1.37
CA PRO A 6 19.17 -2.96 -0.03
C PRO A 6 18.38 -4.27 -0.22
N ARG A 7 18.65 -5.31 0.59
CA ARG A 7 17.92 -6.58 0.51
C ARG A 7 16.49 -6.46 1.04
N LEU A 8 16.26 -5.59 2.01
CA LEU A 8 14.91 -5.24 2.45
C LEU A 8 14.18 -4.51 1.33
N LEU A 9 14.79 -3.48 0.73
CA LEU A 9 14.16 -2.70 -0.33
C LEU A 9 13.81 -3.52 -1.57
N GLN A 10 14.68 -4.45 -1.97
CA GLN A 10 14.38 -5.38 -3.06
C GLN A 10 13.13 -6.22 -2.78
N ARG A 11 13.00 -6.74 -1.55
CA ARG A 11 11.79 -7.49 -1.13
C ARG A 11 10.56 -6.60 -1.11
N CYS A 12 10.67 -5.36 -0.63
CA CYS A 12 9.59 -4.39 -0.65
C CYS A 12 9.12 -4.09 -2.09
N ALA A 13 10.05 -3.86 -3.02
CA ALA A 13 9.74 -3.65 -4.44
C ALA A 13 9.03 -4.88 -5.05
N GLN A 14 9.52 -6.10 -4.80
CA GLN A 14 8.88 -7.33 -5.25
C GLN A 14 7.45 -7.46 -4.71
N ARG A 15 7.23 -7.18 -3.42
CA ARG A 15 5.90 -7.24 -2.80
C ARG A 15 4.95 -6.21 -3.37
N ARG A 16 5.43 -5.00 -3.70
CA ARG A 16 4.63 -3.98 -4.41
C ARG A 16 4.25 -4.45 -5.80
N ALA A 17 5.17 -5.09 -6.54
CA ALA A 17 4.88 -5.65 -7.85
C ALA A 17 3.86 -6.81 -7.79
N GLU A 18 3.97 -7.70 -6.80
CA GLU A 18 2.99 -8.78 -6.56
C GLU A 18 1.60 -8.22 -6.22
N LEU A 19 1.53 -7.18 -5.38
CA LEU A 19 0.28 -6.47 -5.09
C LEU A 19 -0.29 -5.82 -6.35
N ALA A 20 0.55 -5.15 -7.15
CA ALA A 20 0.14 -4.52 -8.39
C ALA A 20 -0.41 -5.55 -9.40
N ALA A 21 0.23 -6.70 -9.56
CA ALA A 21 -0.27 -7.77 -10.44
C ALA A 21 -1.68 -8.24 -10.03
N ARG A 22 -1.92 -8.40 -8.72
CA ARG A 22 -3.25 -8.77 -8.18
C ARG A 22 -4.29 -7.68 -8.42
N MET A 23 -3.92 -6.42 -8.20
CA MET A 23 -4.81 -5.29 -8.46
C MET A 23 -5.16 -5.20 -9.95
N ALA A 24 -4.18 -5.37 -10.85
CA ALA A 24 -4.40 -5.35 -12.29
C ALA A 24 -5.38 -6.45 -12.74
N GLN A 25 -5.24 -7.68 -12.21
CA GLN A 25 -6.19 -8.78 -12.46
C GLN A 25 -7.61 -8.47 -12.00
N ALA A 26 -7.76 -7.66 -10.95
CA ALA A 26 -9.04 -7.18 -10.45
C ALA A 26 -9.54 -5.90 -11.16
N GLY A 27 -8.91 -5.50 -12.26
CA GLY A 27 -9.29 -4.33 -13.08
C GLY A 27 -8.48 -3.06 -12.80
N GLY A 28 -7.46 -3.11 -11.95
CA GLY A 28 -6.66 -1.95 -11.53
C GLY A 28 -7.29 -1.21 -10.34
N GLY A 29 -6.74 -0.06 -9.99
CA GLY A 29 -7.21 0.78 -8.89
C GLY A 29 -6.09 1.55 -8.20
N VAL A 30 -6.40 2.12 -7.05
CA VAL A 30 -5.45 2.82 -6.19
C VAL A 30 -5.45 2.16 -4.82
N ALA A 31 -4.29 1.70 -4.35
CA ALA A 31 -4.12 1.23 -2.98
C ALA A 31 -3.52 2.32 -2.10
N VAL A 32 -4.09 2.51 -0.91
CA VAL A 32 -3.64 3.51 0.06
C VAL A 32 -3.38 2.82 1.40
N LEU A 33 -2.16 2.95 1.90
CA LEU A 33 -1.76 2.43 3.20
C LEU A 33 -1.07 3.52 4.02
N ALA A 34 -1.70 3.95 5.10
CA ALA A 34 -1.09 4.87 6.06
C ALA A 34 -0.29 4.09 7.12
N THR A 35 0.80 4.68 7.61
CA THR A 35 1.50 4.18 8.79
C THR A 35 0.73 4.50 10.09
N ALA A 36 1.11 3.86 11.19
CA ALA A 36 0.54 4.12 12.50
C ALA A 36 0.86 5.56 12.99
N PRO A 37 -0.07 6.22 13.71
CA PRO A 37 0.20 7.50 14.34
C PRO A 37 1.13 7.35 15.56
N GLU A 38 1.74 8.45 15.97
CA GLU A 38 2.45 8.52 17.25
C GLU A 38 1.44 8.45 18.41
N VAL A 39 1.83 7.78 19.50
CA VAL A 39 0.97 7.56 20.67
C VAL A 39 1.61 8.19 21.89
N MET A 40 0.92 9.19 22.44
CA MET A 40 1.35 9.89 23.64
C MET A 40 1.24 8.96 24.86
N ARG A 41 2.32 8.87 25.65
CA ARG A 41 2.34 8.11 26.92
C ARG A 41 1.91 8.99 28.10
N ASN A 42 2.48 10.19 28.18
CA ASN A 42 2.11 11.23 29.13
C ASN A 42 2.35 12.60 28.48
N ARG A 43 1.92 13.70 29.12
CA ARG A 43 1.96 15.06 28.54
C ARG A 43 3.34 15.52 28.03
N ASP A 44 4.42 14.90 28.54
CA ASP A 44 5.81 15.24 28.22
C ASP A 44 6.59 14.08 27.55
N ALA A 45 5.94 12.96 27.21
CA ALA A 45 6.63 11.83 26.60
C ALA A 45 5.73 10.96 25.73
N ASP A 46 6.23 10.61 24.54
CA ASP A 46 5.62 9.64 23.65
C ASP A 46 6.11 8.22 23.92
N TYR A 47 5.30 7.22 23.54
CA TYR A 47 5.82 5.86 23.40
C TYR A 47 6.81 5.80 22.22
N PRO A 48 7.80 4.89 22.27
CA PRO A 48 8.66 4.64 21.11
C PRO A 48 7.81 4.36 19.87
N TYR A 49 8.08 5.10 18.80
CA TYR A 49 7.30 5.00 17.58
C TYR A 49 7.38 3.58 16.99
N ARG A 50 6.22 3.05 16.60
CA ARG A 50 6.09 1.78 15.92
C ARG A 50 5.23 1.96 14.67
N HIS A 51 5.85 1.76 13.51
CA HIS A 51 5.17 1.81 12.22
C HIS A 51 4.15 0.68 12.04
N ASP A 52 3.20 0.88 11.12
CA ASP A 52 2.26 -0.18 10.74
C ASP A 52 3.00 -1.32 10.01
N SER A 53 2.62 -2.57 10.32
CA SER A 53 3.29 -3.75 9.76
C SER A 53 3.08 -3.90 8.26
N TYR A 54 1.88 -3.60 7.73
CA TYR A 54 1.60 -3.70 6.30
C TYR A 54 2.28 -2.59 5.52
N PHE A 55 2.26 -1.37 6.07
CA PHE A 55 3.02 -0.26 5.52
C PHE A 55 4.51 -0.61 5.41
N TYR A 56 5.14 -1.00 6.51
CA TYR A 56 6.56 -1.36 6.53
C TYR A 56 6.90 -2.56 5.64
N TYR A 57 6.02 -3.55 5.56
CA TYR A 57 6.20 -4.72 4.69
C TYR A 57 6.37 -4.34 3.21
N LEU A 58 5.67 -3.29 2.76
CA LEU A 58 5.68 -2.81 1.37
C LEU A 58 6.67 -1.66 1.11
N THR A 59 7.05 -0.90 2.15
CA THR A 59 7.87 0.31 1.99
C THR A 59 9.27 0.18 2.57
N GLY A 60 9.44 -0.57 3.66
CA GLY A 60 10.65 -0.52 4.50
C GLY A 60 10.82 0.82 5.23
N PHE A 61 9.83 1.71 5.16
CA PHE A 61 9.90 3.07 5.70
C PHE A 61 9.39 3.10 7.14
N THR A 62 10.10 3.82 8.02
CA THR A 62 9.90 3.74 9.48
C THR A 62 9.53 5.07 10.13
N GLU A 63 9.35 6.15 9.37
CA GLU A 63 8.93 7.43 9.96
C GLU A 63 7.41 7.53 10.11
N PRO A 64 6.92 8.25 11.14
CA PRO A 64 5.51 8.56 11.30
C PRO A 64 4.99 9.50 10.20
N GLN A 65 3.68 9.73 10.21
CA GLN A 65 2.98 10.63 9.29
C GLN A 65 3.36 10.35 7.83
N SER A 66 3.28 9.08 7.45
CA SER A 66 3.66 8.60 6.13
C SER A 66 2.60 7.68 5.54
N MET A 67 2.52 7.66 4.20
CA MET A 67 1.49 6.93 3.47
C MET A 67 2.02 6.43 2.14
N LEU A 68 1.74 5.18 1.81
CA LEU A 68 1.97 4.60 0.50
C LEU A 68 0.71 4.76 -0.34
N VAL A 69 0.87 5.29 -1.55
CA VAL A 69 -0.15 5.28 -2.60
C VAL A 69 0.38 4.48 -3.79
N LEU A 70 -0.27 3.37 -4.12
CA LEU A 70 0.08 2.53 -5.25
C LEU A 70 -1.04 2.60 -6.29
N SER A 71 -0.81 3.33 -7.37
CA SER A 71 -1.73 3.39 -8.51
C SER A 71 -1.42 2.27 -9.48
N VAL A 72 -2.43 1.52 -9.89
CA VAL A 72 -2.29 0.36 -10.78
C VAL A 72 -3.34 0.43 -11.87
N ARG A 73 -2.89 0.31 -13.12
CA ARG A 73 -3.76 0.23 -14.30
C ARG A 73 -4.09 -1.23 -14.62
N ALA A 74 -5.17 -1.44 -15.36
CA ALA A 74 -5.61 -2.77 -15.78
C ALA A 74 -4.57 -3.50 -16.67
N ASP A 75 -3.71 -2.75 -17.36
CA ASP A 75 -2.60 -3.28 -18.17
C ASP A 75 -1.38 -3.72 -17.34
N GLY A 76 -1.42 -3.57 -16.02
CA GLY A 76 -0.34 -3.92 -15.10
C GLY A 76 0.68 -2.80 -14.85
N ALA A 77 0.58 -1.66 -15.54
CA ALA A 77 1.41 -0.51 -15.22
C ALA A 77 1.10 -0.02 -13.80
N SER A 78 2.13 0.16 -12.99
CA SER A 78 1.99 0.59 -11.59
C SER A 78 2.91 1.77 -11.29
N HIS A 79 2.48 2.60 -10.34
CA HIS A 79 3.20 3.78 -9.89
C HIS A 79 3.06 3.91 -8.37
N ALA A 80 4.18 3.79 -7.67
CA ALA A 80 4.27 3.86 -6.21
C ALA A 80 4.74 5.25 -5.78
N THR A 81 3.86 5.95 -5.07
CA THR A 81 4.12 7.26 -4.48
C THR A 81 4.19 7.13 -2.96
N LEU A 82 5.28 7.61 -2.35
CA LEU A 82 5.37 7.76 -0.91
C LEU A 82 5.01 9.19 -0.50
N LEU A 83 4.08 9.35 0.42
CA LEU A 83 3.87 10.61 1.11
C LEU A 83 4.54 10.54 2.47
N CYS A 84 5.39 11.51 2.80
CA CYS A 84 6.11 11.56 4.07
C CYS A 84 6.31 13.02 4.51
N ARG A 85 6.74 13.22 5.75
CA ARG A 85 7.01 14.56 6.27
C ARG A 85 8.10 15.25 5.44
N PRO A 86 7.98 16.57 5.19
CA PRO A 86 9.06 17.33 4.61
C PRO A 86 10.25 17.38 5.55
N ARG A 87 11.43 17.57 4.96
CA ARG A 87 12.64 17.85 5.69
C ARG A 87 12.59 19.28 6.23
N ASP A 88 12.94 19.47 7.50
CA ASP A 88 12.95 20.78 8.17
C ASP A 88 14.25 20.93 8.97
N ALA A 89 15.21 21.66 8.42
CA ALA A 89 16.55 21.80 8.99
C ALA A 89 16.56 22.47 10.37
N GLU A 90 15.60 23.35 10.68
CA GLU A 90 15.52 24.02 11.99
C GLU A 90 14.98 23.08 13.07
N ARG A 91 14.05 22.19 12.68
CA ARG A 91 13.49 21.18 13.57
C ARG A 91 14.32 19.91 13.67
N GLU A 92 15.19 19.61 12.72
CA GLU A 92 16.08 18.42 12.75
C GLU A 92 16.99 18.39 13.98
N ILE A 93 17.31 19.55 14.57
CA ILE A 93 18.08 19.68 15.80
C ILE A 93 17.33 19.07 16.99
N TRP A 94 15.99 19.12 16.97
CA TRP A 94 15.11 18.73 18.08
C TRP A 94 14.38 17.41 17.83
N ASP A 95 13.81 17.25 16.63
CA ASP A 95 12.95 16.13 16.23
C ASP A 95 13.76 14.96 15.60
N GLY A 96 15.06 15.16 15.37
CA GLY A 96 15.93 14.24 14.65
C GLY A 96 15.84 14.36 13.12
N VAL A 97 16.84 13.79 12.45
CA VAL A 97 16.97 13.83 10.97
C VAL A 97 15.82 13.07 10.30
N ARG A 98 15.21 13.69 9.29
CA ARG A 98 14.15 13.09 8.46
C ARG A 98 14.66 12.84 7.04
N PHE A 99 14.15 11.83 6.35
CA PHE A 99 14.48 11.62 4.94
C PHE A 99 13.95 12.76 4.07
N GLY A 100 12.69 13.15 4.26
CA GLY A 100 11.99 14.04 3.35
C GLY A 100 11.67 13.38 2.00
N PRO A 101 10.78 13.98 1.18
CA PRO A 101 10.32 13.39 -0.07
C PRO A 101 11.46 13.01 -1.03
N ASP A 102 12.41 13.92 -1.29
CA ASP A 102 13.48 13.68 -2.29
C ASP A 102 14.36 12.47 -1.91
N ALA A 103 14.86 12.44 -0.67
CA ALA A 103 15.68 11.32 -0.22
C ALA A 103 14.85 10.05 -0.07
N ALA A 104 13.57 10.15 0.28
CA ALA A 104 12.71 8.98 0.38
C ALA A 104 12.47 8.33 -1.00
N ARG A 105 12.26 9.14 -2.05
CA ARG A 105 12.16 8.67 -3.43
C ARG A 105 13.42 7.90 -3.84
N GLU A 106 14.58 8.52 -3.66
CA GLU A 106 15.86 7.99 -4.11
C GLU A 106 16.31 6.76 -3.32
N ARG A 107 16.20 6.82 -1.99
CA ARG A 107 16.74 5.76 -1.12
C ARG A 107 15.83 4.56 -0.97
N PHE A 108 14.50 4.72 -1.10
CA PHE A 108 13.54 3.62 -0.95
C PHE A 108 12.98 3.09 -2.28
N GLY A 109 13.36 3.73 -3.40
CA GLY A 109 12.98 3.29 -4.74
C GLY A 109 11.49 3.46 -5.03
N PHE A 110 10.94 4.62 -4.68
CA PHE A 110 9.59 5.01 -5.09
C PHE A 110 9.64 5.78 -6.41
N ASP A 111 8.57 5.71 -7.21
CA ASP A 111 8.48 6.44 -8.48
C ASP A 111 8.32 7.94 -8.23
N ALA A 112 7.59 8.30 -7.17
CA ALA A 112 7.47 9.66 -6.67
C ALA A 112 7.43 9.69 -5.14
N ALA A 113 7.76 10.85 -4.58
CA ALA A 113 7.48 11.14 -3.19
C ALA A 113 6.98 12.57 -3.02
N LEU A 114 6.06 12.77 -2.09
CA LEU A 114 5.39 14.05 -1.84
C LEU A 114 5.31 14.34 -0.34
N PRO A 115 5.17 15.62 0.07
CA PRO A 115 4.83 15.95 1.46
C PRO A 115 3.47 15.36 1.86
N ILE A 116 3.39 14.78 3.06
CA ILE A 116 2.15 14.16 3.58
C ILE A 116 0.98 15.13 3.71
N GLU A 117 1.29 16.42 3.88
CA GLU A 117 0.32 17.50 3.93
C GLU A 117 -0.42 17.68 2.59
N GLN A 118 0.19 17.24 1.48
CA GLN A 118 -0.43 17.25 0.15
C GLN A 118 -1.35 16.07 -0.11
N ALA A 119 -1.44 15.09 0.80
CA ALA A 119 -2.23 13.88 0.54
C ALA A 119 -3.70 14.20 0.27
N ASP A 120 -4.29 15.11 1.05
CA ASP A 120 -5.72 15.45 0.94
C ASP A 120 -6.04 16.22 -0.36
N ALA A 121 -5.05 16.90 -0.93
CA ALA A 121 -5.16 17.56 -2.23
C ALA A 121 -4.90 16.60 -3.40
N ALA A 122 -3.93 15.69 -3.26
CA ALA A 122 -3.49 14.79 -4.33
C ALA A 122 -4.42 13.58 -4.52
N LEU A 123 -4.91 12.97 -3.42
CA LEU A 123 -5.66 11.72 -3.44
C LEU A 123 -6.94 11.79 -4.27
N PRO A 124 -7.79 12.84 -4.17
CA PRO A 124 -8.97 12.93 -5.03
C PRO A 124 -8.63 12.91 -6.53
N GLY A 125 -7.50 13.50 -6.92
CA GLY A 125 -7.04 13.49 -8.31
C GLY A 125 -6.62 12.10 -8.79
N LEU A 126 -5.94 11.34 -7.92
CA LEU A 126 -5.49 9.96 -8.20
C LEU A 126 -6.63 8.95 -8.17
N LEU A 127 -7.64 9.18 -7.32
CA LEU A 127 -8.79 8.29 -7.17
C LEU A 127 -9.85 8.49 -8.25
N ALA A 128 -9.92 9.68 -8.84
CA ALA A 128 -10.89 9.94 -9.88
C ALA A 128 -10.59 9.10 -11.14
N ASP A 129 -11.62 8.48 -11.69
CA ASP A 129 -11.57 7.52 -12.80
C ASP A 129 -10.82 6.21 -12.47
N ALA A 130 -10.28 6.07 -11.27
CA ALA A 130 -9.78 4.78 -10.81
C ALA A 130 -10.96 3.81 -10.65
N PRO A 131 -10.83 2.55 -11.09
CA PRO A 131 -11.93 1.58 -11.00
C PRO A 131 -12.22 1.17 -9.55
N SER A 132 -11.20 1.17 -8.69
CA SER A 132 -11.33 0.77 -7.30
C SER A 132 -10.35 1.48 -6.36
N LEU A 133 -10.77 1.65 -5.09
CA LEU A 133 -9.91 2.07 -3.99
C LEU A 133 -9.66 0.89 -3.04
N TRP A 134 -8.40 0.55 -2.83
CA TRP A 134 -7.93 -0.52 -1.96
C TRP A 134 -7.34 0.10 -0.70
N TRP A 135 -7.95 -0.15 0.45
CA TRP A 135 -7.36 0.27 1.71
C TRP A 135 -7.73 -0.72 2.82
N PRO A 136 -6.84 -0.93 3.79
CA PRO A 136 -7.10 -1.85 4.88
C PRO A 136 -8.09 -1.24 5.87
N PHE A 137 -9.29 -1.82 5.93
CA PHE A 137 -10.33 -1.39 6.86
C PHE A 137 -9.87 -1.58 8.32
N ALA A 138 -10.10 -0.57 9.16
CA ALA A 138 -9.85 -0.57 10.60
C ALA A 138 -8.38 -0.71 11.08
N LEU A 139 -7.35 -0.41 10.26
CA LEU A 139 -5.97 -0.38 10.78
C LEU A 139 -5.68 0.83 11.67
N GLN A 140 -6.24 2.01 11.38
CA GLN A 140 -5.91 3.26 12.08
C GLN A 140 -7.15 4.09 12.44
N PRO A 141 -7.26 4.61 13.67
CA PRO A 141 -8.35 5.48 14.07
C PRO A 141 -8.44 6.73 13.17
N GLY A 142 -9.65 7.06 12.69
CA GLY A 142 -9.91 8.26 11.89
C GLY A 142 -9.47 8.19 10.42
N PHE A 143 -8.76 7.14 9.99
CA PHE A 143 -8.38 6.99 8.58
C PHE A 143 -9.60 6.79 7.66
N GLU A 144 -10.64 6.09 8.16
CA GLU A 144 -11.91 5.94 7.45
C GLU A 144 -12.54 7.30 7.11
N THR A 145 -12.58 8.22 8.08
CA THR A 145 -13.12 9.57 7.87
C THR A 145 -12.38 10.28 6.74
N ARG A 146 -11.06 10.15 6.69
CA ARG A 146 -10.20 10.74 5.66
C ARG A 146 -10.48 10.13 4.28
N VAL A 147 -10.65 8.81 4.21
CA VAL A 147 -11.07 8.12 2.98
C VAL A 147 -12.44 8.60 2.50
N GLN A 148 -13.41 8.73 3.41
CA GLN A 148 -14.74 9.24 3.06
C GLN A 148 -14.69 10.68 2.54
N GLN A 149 -13.82 11.53 3.10
CA GLN A 149 -13.59 12.90 2.60
C GLN A 149 -13.05 12.90 1.17
N TRP A 150 -12.05 12.05 0.86
CA TRP A 150 -11.53 11.96 -0.51
C TRP A 150 -12.59 11.48 -1.50
N LEU A 151 -13.36 10.45 -1.13
CA LEU A 151 -14.44 9.96 -1.97
C LEU A 151 -15.54 11.00 -2.18
N ALA A 152 -15.88 11.77 -1.14
CA ALA A 152 -16.82 12.88 -1.26
C ALA A 152 -16.30 13.96 -2.22
N ALA A 153 -15.00 14.29 -2.16
CA ALA A 153 -14.37 15.22 -3.09
C ALA A 153 -14.43 14.73 -4.54
N VAL A 154 -14.20 13.43 -4.79
CA VAL A 154 -14.34 12.84 -6.14
C VAL A 154 -15.80 12.87 -6.61
N ARG A 155 -16.76 12.54 -5.73
CA ARG A 155 -18.20 12.61 -6.06
C ARG A 155 -18.65 14.03 -6.41
N ALA A 156 -18.09 15.05 -5.76
CA ALA A 156 -18.36 16.45 -6.12
C ALA A 156 -17.89 16.78 -7.55
N GLN A 157 -16.84 16.12 -8.03
CA GLN A 157 -16.32 16.25 -9.39
C GLN A 157 -17.13 15.44 -10.43
N ALA A 158 -18.11 14.64 -10.02
CA ALA A 158 -18.92 13.83 -10.95
C ALA A 158 -19.69 14.68 -11.97
N ARG A 159 -20.01 15.94 -11.64
CA ARG A 159 -20.60 16.91 -12.58
C ARG A 159 -19.69 17.21 -13.78
N GLY A 160 -18.38 16.97 -13.67
CA GLY A 160 -17.40 17.05 -14.76
C GLY A 160 -17.15 15.73 -15.48
N GLY A 161 -17.98 14.70 -15.29
CA GLY A 161 -17.86 13.40 -15.97
C GLY A 161 -16.88 12.40 -15.33
N ARG A 162 -16.26 12.77 -14.21
CA ARG A 162 -15.33 11.92 -13.44
C ARG A 162 -16.08 10.80 -12.74
N ARG A 163 -15.55 9.58 -12.79
CA ARG A 163 -16.15 8.41 -12.10
C ARG A 163 -15.55 8.25 -10.71
N CYS A 164 -16.42 8.05 -9.72
CA CYS A 164 -16.01 7.68 -8.37
C CYS A 164 -15.61 6.20 -8.38
N PRO A 165 -14.47 5.82 -7.76
CA PRO A 165 -14.08 4.42 -7.67
C PRO A 165 -15.16 3.64 -6.94
N ALA A 166 -15.37 2.38 -7.37
CA ALA A 166 -16.05 1.43 -6.53
C ALA A 166 -15.23 1.24 -5.25
N LEU A 167 -15.91 0.96 -4.15
CA LEU A 167 -15.28 0.44 -2.95
C LEU A 167 -15.44 -1.07 -2.97
N PRO A 168 -14.66 -1.83 -3.79
CA PRO A 168 -14.64 -3.25 -3.58
C PRO A 168 -14.20 -3.46 -2.13
N GLN A 169 -14.85 -4.39 -1.45
CA GLN A 169 -14.33 -4.90 -0.19
C GLN A 169 -12.83 -5.20 -0.40
N TRP A 170 -11.97 -4.54 0.39
CA TRP A 170 -10.62 -5.03 0.59
C TRP A 170 -10.76 -6.54 0.80
N PRO A 171 -10.02 -7.43 0.12
CA PRO A 171 -10.15 -8.85 0.35
C PRO A 171 -9.92 -9.08 1.84
N VAL A 172 -11.04 -9.23 2.57
CA VAL A 172 -11.06 -9.37 4.01
C VAL A 172 -10.42 -10.73 4.20
N ARG A 173 -9.15 -10.71 4.62
CA ARG A 173 -8.16 -11.78 4.52
C ARG A 173 -7.36 -11.74 3.21
N LEU A 174 -6.30 -10.93 3.20
CA LEU A 174 -5.08 -11.39 2.55
C LEU A 174 -4.64 -12.65 3.28
N GLU A 175 -4.95 -13.81 2.71
CA GLU A 175 -4.29 -15.07 3.02
C GLU A 175 -2.82 -14.97 2.57
N TRP A 176 -2.02 -14.13 3.24
CA TRP A 176 -0.56 -14.11 3.10
C TRP A 176 0.09 -15.41 3.65
N HIS A 177 -0.70 -16.39 4.09
CA HIS A 177 -0.23 -17.70 4.55
C HIS A 177 -0.02 -18.73 3.43
N ARG A 178 -0.25 -18.41 2.16
CA ARG A 178 0.26 -19.26 1.07
C ARG A 178 1.28 -18.49 0.25
N GLY A 179 2.52 -18.97 0.31
CA GLY A 179 3.54 -18.70 -0.71
C GLY A 179 3.03 -19.04 -2.11
N PRO A 180 3.84 -18.77 -3.16
CA PRO A 180 3.41 -18.91 -4.55
C PRO A 180 2.79 -20.29 -4.76
N ALA A 181 1.59 -20.31 -5.35
CA ALA A 181 0.85 -21.51 -5.63
C ALA A 181 1.77 -22.57 -6.25
N ALA A 182 1.85 -23.70 -5.56
CA ALA A 182 2.50 -24.89 -6.06
C ALA A 182 1.96 -25.23 -7.46
N ALA A 183 2.85 -25.79 -8.28
CA ALA A 183 2.59 -26.36 -9.60
C ALA A 183 1.27 -27.14 -9.67
N PRO A 184 0.61 -27.20 -10.86
CA PRO A 184 -0.62 -27.97 -11.02
C PRO A 184 -0.37 -29.42 -10.55
N PRO A 185 -1.34 -30.06 -9.87
CA PRO A 185 -1.20 -31.45 -9.51
C PRO A 185 -0.97 -32.26 -10.78
N CYS A 186 0.14 -33.00 -10.82
CA CYS A 186 0.39 -34.00 -11.83
C CYS A 186 -0.88 -34.83 -12.00
N ALA A 187 -1.47 -34.79 -13.19
CA ALA A 187 -2.60 -35.63 -13.54
C ALA A 187 -2.20 -37.08 -13.22
N HIS A 188 -2.87 -37.68 -12.22
CA HIS A 188 -2.79 -39.12 -12.02
C HIS A 188 -3.35 -39.78 -13.27
N ARG A 189 -2.41 -40.27 -14.09
CA ARG A 189 -2.67 -41.17 -15.19
C ARG A 189 -3.47 -42.35 -14.62
N ALA A 190 -4.74 -42.46 -15.00
CA ALA A 190 -5.55 -43.63 -14.69
C ALA A 190 -4.82 -44.87 -15.20
N ALA A 191 -4.51 -45.79 -14.29
CA ALA A 191 -4.02 -47.12 -14.64
C ALA A 191 -5.17 -47.92 -15.30
N PRO A 192 -4.89 -48.74 -16.32
CA PRO A 192 -5.92 -49.52 -16.99
C PRO A 192 -6.47 -50.61 -16.07
N GLN A 193 -7.79 -50.77 -16.09
CA GLN A 193 -8.51 -51.84 -15.40
C GLN A 193 -8.10 -53.19 -16.02
N GLY A 194 -7.45 -54.04 -15.22
CA GLY A 194 -7.18 -55.44 -15.56
C GLY A 194 -8.42 -56.32 -15.34
N PRO A 195 -8.51 -57.49 -16.00
CA PRO A 195 -9.75 -58.26 -16.10
C PRO A 195 -10.04 -59.06 -14.82
N ALA A 196 -11.33 -59.24 -14.56
CA ALA A 196 -11.86 -60.08 -13.48
C ALA A 196 -11.58 -61.57 -13.73
N CYS A 197 -11.03 -62.26 -12.73
CA CYS A 197 -10.98 -63.72 -12.69
C CYS A 197 -12.31 -64.27 -12.13
N PRO A 198 -12.84 -65.39 -12.67
CA PRO A 198 -14.04 -66.04 -12.15
C PRO A 198 -13.68 -67.11 -11.11
N GLY A 199 -14.59 -67.35 -10.16
CA GLY A 199 -14.52 -68.42 -9.16
C GLY A 199 -15.64 -68.30 -8.14
#